data_AF-A0A4Q3C8B8-F1
#
_entry.id   AF-A0A4Q3C8B8-F1
#
_cell.length_a   1.000
_cell.length_b   1.000
_cell.length_c   1.000
_cell.angle_alpha   90.00
_cell.angle_beta   90.00
_cell.angle_gamma   90.00
#
_symmetry.space_group_name_H-M   'P 1'
#
loop_
_entity.id
_entity.type
_entity.pdbx_description
1 polymer ?
#
loop_
_entity_poly.entity_id
_entity_poly.type
_entity_poly.pdbx_seq_one_letter_code
_entity_poly.pdbx_strand_id
1 'polypeptide(L)'
;MFRGTPSVILVDGWCLGATGQSPEQLAIPCNDLEAKEDAKAEWRREVNENLAGAYQNAFDRLDAILYLQAPSFEIIQQWRCEQEEGLLGRALNDADRQRIARFVAHFERITRHMMAGGRRADTEVQLDARRNVVEVRHLTA
;
A
#
# COMPACT_ATOMS: atom_id res chain seq x y z
N MET A 1 25.61 1.19 -13.73
CA MET A 1 24.73 0.20 -14.40
C MET A 1 25.32 -1.19 -14.16
N PHE A 2 24.55 -2.11 -13.58
CA PHE A 2 25.01 -3.48 -13.33
C PHE A 2 25.07 -4.29 -14.64
N ARG A 3 26.04 -5.20 -14.78
CA ARG A 3 26.22 -6.05 -15.96
C ARG A 3 26.48 -7.49 -15.53
N GLY A 4 25.83 -8.46 -16.17
CA GLY A 4 25.88 -9.88 -15.82
C GLY A 4 24.57 -10.37 -15.21
N THR A 5 24.55 -11.63 -14.76
CA THR A 5 23.37 -12.22 -14.11
C THR A 5 23.42 -11.91 -12.61
N PRO A 6 22.46 -11.14 -12.07
CA PRO A 6 22.41 -10.88 -10.63
C PRO A 6 22.03 -12.16 -9.87
N SER A 7 22.58 -12.35 -8.67
CA SER A 7 22.19 -13.44 -7.79
C SER A 7 20.83 -13.20 -7.11
N VAL A 8 20.44 -11.93 -6.95
CA VAL A 8 19.18 -11.49 -6.36
C VAL A 8 18.73 -10.20 -7.06
N ILE A 9 17.42 -10.07 -7.30
CA ILE A 9 16.78 -8.84 -7.76
C ILE A 9 15.80 -8.41 -6.67
N LEU A 10 15.94 -7.17 -6.19
CA LEU A 10 14.98 -6.56 -5.28
C LEU A 10 14.02 -5.69 -6.08
N VAL A 11 12.73 -5.97 -5.94
CA VAL A 11 11.65 -5.14 -6.50
C VAL A 11 10.90 -4.55 -5.32
N ASP A 12 10.81 -3.22 -5.28
CA ASP A 12 10.05 -2.51 -4.26
C ASP A 12 8.76 -1.92 -4.87
N GLY A 13 7.67 -2.03 -4.12
CA GLY A 13 6.38 -1.51 -4.53
C GLY A 13 5.37 -1.60 -3.39
N TRP A 14 4.62 -0.52 -3.16
CA TRP A 14 3.72 -0.37 -2.03
C TRP A 14 2.54 -1.38 -2.02
N CYS A 15 2.15 -1.89 -3.19
CA CYS A 15 1.04 -2.84 -3.37
C CYS A 15 1.50 -4.23 -3.83
N LEU A 16 2.79 -4.56 -3.72
CA LEU A 16 3.27 -5.89 -4.09
C LEU A 16 2.53 -6.96 -3.28
N GLY A 17 2.00 -7.96 -3.99
CA GLY A 17 1.21 -9.03 -3.40
C GLY A 17 -0.25 -8.67 -3.12
N ALA A 18 -0.71 -7.44 -3.33
CA ALA A 18 -2.13 -7.09 -3.15
C ALA A 18 -3.05 -7.96 -4.02
N THR A 19 -4.19 -8.36 -3.47
CA THR A 19 -5.22 -9.13 -4.19
C THR A 19 -6.40 -8.24 -4.56
N GLY A 20 -7.21 -8.69 -5.52
CA GLY A 20 -8.50 -8.06 -5.81
C GLY A 20 -9.48 -8.19 -4.63
N GLN A 21 -10.38 -7.22 -4.52
CA GLN A 21 -11.54 -7.20 -3.65
C GLN A 21 -12.80 -7.70 -4.38
N SER A 22 -13.77 -8.16 -3.60
CA SER A 22 -15.07 -8.60 -4.14
C SER A 22 -15.91 -7.42 -4.63
N PRO A 23 -16.88 -7.64 -5.54
CA PRO A 23 -17.79 -6.59 -5.99
C PRO A 23 -18.53 -5.87 -4.86
N GLU A 24 -18.90 -6.58 -3.79
CA GLU A 24 -19.58 -6.03 -2.62
C GLU A 24 -18.68 -5.07 -1.84
N GLN A 25 -17.39 -5.42 -1.69
CA GLN A 25 -16.40 -4.55 -1.05
C GLN A 25 -16.11 -3.29 -1.89
N LEU A 26 -16.24 -3.39 -3.22
CA LEU A 26 -16.13 -2.27 -4.15
C LEU A 26 -17.42 -1.47 -4.29
N ALA A 27 -18.54 -1.89 -3.71
CA ALA A 27 -19.79 -1.12 -3.77
C ALA A 27 -19.76 0.06 -2.78
N ILE A 28 -19.02 -0.08 -1.68
CA ILE A 28 -18.97 0.89 -0.59
C ILE A 28 -17.65 1.70 -0.69
N PRO A 29 -17.70 3.04 -0.74
CA PRO A 29 -16.49 3.86 -0.68
C PRO A 29 -15.73 3.68 0.63
N CYS A 30 -14.41 3.60 0.55
CA CYS A 30 -13.57 3.46 1.75
C CYS A 30 -13.28 4.80 2.44
N ASN A 31 -13.44 5.91 1.72
CA ASN A 31 -13.21 7.26 2.23
C ASN A 31 -13.99 8.32 1.43
N ASP A 32 -13.86 9.58 1.88
CA ASP A 32 -14.50 10.75 1.29
C ASP A 32 -14.10 11.00 -0.17
N LEU A 33 -12.86 10.70 -0.54
CA LEU A 33 -12.36 10.88 -1.91
C LEU A 33 -13.16 9.99 -2.86
N GLU A 34 -13.24 8.69 -2.58
CA GLU A 34 -14.04 7.79 -3.39
C GLU A 34 -15.53 8.14 -3.37
N ALA A 35 -16.07 8.51 -2.20
CA ALA A 35 -17.49 8.86 -2.09
C ALA A 35 -17.87 10.07 -2.96
N LYS A 36 -16.98 11.06 -3.07
CA LYS A 36 -17.24 12.33 -3.76
C LYS A 36 -16.82 12.29 -5.23
N GLU A 37 -15.73 11.59 -5.55
CA GLU A 37 -15.07 11.69 -6.85
C GLU A 37 -15.08 10.37 -7.64
N ASP A 38 -15.38 9.25 -6.98
CA ASP A 38 -15.59 7.94 -7.62
C ASP A 38 -16.96 7.36 -7.22
N ALA A 39 -17.99 8.20 -7.17
CA ALA A 39 -19.35 7.80 -6.77
C ALA A 39 -19.93 6.69 -7.66
N LYS A 40 -19.49 6.63 -8.93
CA LYS A 40 -19.84 5.56 -9.86
C LYS A 40 -18.96 4.32 -9.72
N ALA A 41 -17.89 4.35 -8.93
CA ALA A 41 -16.92 3.27 -8.75
C ALA A 41 -16.19 2.85 -10.05
N GLU A 42 -16.00 3.79 -10.97
CA GLU A 42 -15.28 3.56 -12.22
C GLU A 42 -13.79 3.35 -11.95
N TRP A 43 -13.18 4.25 -11.17
CA TRP A 43 -11.75 4.20 -10.88
C TRP A 43 -11.38 3.00 -10.01
N ARG A 44 -12.09 2.77 -8.91
CA ARG A 44 -11.75 1.66 -8.01
C ARG A 44 -12.03 0.28 -8.61
N ARG A 45 -12.98 0.15 -9.55
CA ARG A 45 -13.16 -1.11 -10.30
C ARG A 45 -12.03 -1.34 -11.28
N GLU A 46 -11.62 -0.33 -12.06
CA GLU A 46 -10.48 -0.44 -12.97
C GLU A 46 -9.21 -0.86 -12.22
N VAL A 47 -8.92 -0.22 -11.08
CA VAL A 47 -7.78 -0.59 -10.22
C VAL A 47 -7.90 -2.05 -9.75
N ASN A 48 -9.10 -2.48 -9.34
CA ASN A 48 -9.33 -3.83 -8.87
C ASN A 48 -9.16 -4.89 -9.96
N GLU A 49 -9.63 -4.60 -11.18
CA GLU A 49 -9.48 -5.48 -12.34
C GLU A 49 -8.01 -5.65 -12.72
N ASN A 50 -7.23 -4.56 -12.70
CA ASN A 50 -5.79 -4.63 -12.90
C ASN A 50 -5.11 -5.46 -11.80
N LEU A 51 -5.48 -5.24 -10.52
CA LEU A 51 -4.97 -6.02 -9.39
C LEU A 51 -5.28 -7.51 -9.53
N ALA A 52 -6.51 -7.87 -9.90
CA ALA A 52 -6.95 -9.25 -10.07
C ALA A 52 -6.38 -9.94 -11.33
N GLY A 53 -5.84 -9.17 -12.29
CA GLY A 53 -5.30 -9.68 -13.55
C GLY A 53 -3.78 -9.52 -13.66
N ALA A 54 -3.35 -8.48 -14.37
CA ALA A 54 -1.95 -8.29 -14.77
C ALA A 54 -0.97 -8.25 -13.57
N TYR A 55 -1.40 -7.70 -12.43
CA TYR A 55 -0.58 -7.67 -11.23
C TYR A 55 -0.39 -9.06 -10.61
N GLN A 56 -1.42 -9.92 -10.59
CA GLN A 56 -1.25 -11.31 -10.11
C GLN A 56 -0.20 -12.04 -10.95
N ASN A 57 -0.30 -11.93 -12.29
CA ASN A 57 0.70 -12.52 -13.19
C ASN A 57 2.13 -12.01 -12.94
N ALA A 58 2.29 -10.75 -12.51
CA ALA A 58 3.59 -10.20 -12.15
C ALA A 58 4.07 -10.73 -10.79
N PHE A 59 3.18 -10.79 -9.80
CA PHE A 59 3.49 -11.26 -8.45
C PHE A 59 3.83 -12.74 -8.41
N ASP A 60 3.17 -13.57 -9.22
CA ASP A 60 3.45 -15.02 -9.34
C ASP A 60 4.86 -15.33 -9.85
N ARG A 61 5.53 -14.35 -10.45
CA ARG A 61 6.93 -14.47 -10.91
C ARG A 61 7.94 -14.11 -9.84
N LEU A 62 7.50 -13.61 -8.68
CA LEU A 62 8.36 -13.31 -7.55
C LEU A 62 8.52 -14.56 -6.68
N ASP A 63 9.77 -14.95 -6.47
CA ASP A 63 10.12 -16.11 -5.64
C ASP A 63 9.69 -15.94 -4.17
N ALA A 64 9.69 -14.70 -3.67
CA ALA A 64 9.24 -14.35 -2.33
C ALA A 64 8.77 -12.89 -2.25
N ILE A 65 7.80 -12.61 -1.39
CA ILE A 65 7.27 -11.28 -1.06
C ILE A 65 7.42 -11.03 0.44
N LEU A 66 8.14 -9.96 0.78
CA LEU A 66 8.24 -9.44 2.14
C LEU A 66 7.28 -8.25 2.29
N TYR A 67 6.34 -8.35 3.23
CA TYR A 67 5.37 -7.30 3.51
C TYR A 67 5.74 -6.56 4.81
N LEU A 68 6.02 -5.26 4.69
CA LEU A 68 6.21 -4.35 5.81
C LEU A 68 4.84 -3.79 6.23
N GLN A 69 4.29 -4.30 7.33
CA GLN A 69 2.99 -3.90 7.83
C GLN A 69 3.10 -2.74 8.82
N ALA A 70 2.53 -1.58 8.45
CA ALA A 70 2.30 -0.48 9.38
C ALA A 70 1.26 -0.87 10.46
N PRO A 71 1.29 -0.25 11.65
CA PRO A 71 0.36 -0.58 12.73
C PRO A 71 -1.07 -0.08 12.44
N SER A 72 -1.23 0.98 11.65
CA SER A 72 -2.52 1.49 11.20
C SER A 72 -2.34 2.35 9.93
N PHE A 73 -3.44 2.63 9.23
CA PHE A 73 -3.41 3.51 8.06
C PHE A 73 -3.12 4.98 8.43
N GLU A 74 -3.59 5.41 9.59
CA GLU A 74 -3.39 6.77 10.12
C GLU A 74 -1.91 7.05 10.39
N ILE A 75 -1.17 6.04 10.87
CA ILE A 75 0.28 6.13 11.03
C ILE A 75 1.00 6.31 9.68
N ILE A 76 0.50 5.74 8.59
CA ILE A 76 1.08 5.94 7.25
C ILE A 76 0.95 7.40 6.82
N GLN A 77 -0.19 8.05 7.10
CA GLN A 77 -0.37 9.47 6.84
C GLN A 77 0.64 10.31 7.64
N GLN A 78 0.85 9.99 8.92
CA GLN A 78 1.82 10.66 9.77
C GLN A 78 3.25 10.48 9.24
N TRP A 79 3.62 9.27 8.83
CA TRP A 79 4.91 9.02 8.20
C TRP A 79 5.11 9.79 6.90
N ARG A 80 4.05 9.95 6.10
CA ARG A 80 4.12 10.77 4.89
C ARG A 80 4.30 12.25 5.23
N CYS A 81 3.67 12.74 6.29
CA CYS A 81 3.90 14.10 6.78
C CYS A 81 5.37 14.31 7.19
N GLU A 82 5.94 13.40 7.99
CA GLU A 82 7.35 13.47 8.40
C GLU A 82 8.31 13.45 7.21
N GLN A 83 8.01 12.63 6.19
CA GLN A 83 8.79 12.59 4.96
C GLN A 83 8.74 13.95 4.23
N GLU A 84 7.56 14.54 4.10
CA GLU A 84 7.40 15.84 3.43
C GLU A 84 8.06 16.98 4.21
N GLU A 85 8.03 16.97 5.56
CA GLU A 85 8.79 17.92 6.39
C GLU A 85 10.28 17.84 6.12
N GLY A 86 10.82 16.61 6.05
CA GLY A 86 12.22 16.38 5.72
C GLY A 86 12.60 16.87 4.32
N LEU A 87 11.73 16.63 3.32
CA LEU A 87 11.96 17.09 1.94
C LEU A 87 11.88 18.62 1.80
N LEU A 88 10.97 19.26 2.53
CA LEU A 88 10.80 20.71 2.49
C LEU A 88 11.80 21.46 3.38
N GLY A 89 12.41 20.77 4.35
CA GLY A 89 13.30 21.39 5.35
C GLY A 89 12.55 22.32 6.31
N ARG A 90 11.24 22.15 6.48
CA ARG A 90 10.38 22.95 7.39
C ARG A 90 9.19 22.15 7.88
N ALA A 91 8.58 22.59 8.97
CA ALA A 91 7.30 22.06 9.44
C ALA A 91 6.18 22.30 8.40
N LEU A 92 5.22 21.37 8.34
CA LEU A 92 4.04 21.50 7.49
C LEU A 92 3.04 22.50 8.09
N ASN A 93 2.45 23.31 7.22
CA ASN A 93 1.25 24.08 7.58
C ASN A 93 -0.02 23.24 7.32
N ASP A 94 -1.19 23.77 7.67
CA ASP A 94 -2.47 23.06 7.52
C ASP A 94 -2.80 22.72 6.06
N ALA A 95 -2.47 23.60 5.13
CA ALA A 95 -2.70 23.36 3.70
C ALA A 95 -1.83 22.20 3.17
N ASP A 96 -0.58 22.10 3.62
CA ASP A 96 0.29 20.97 3.31
C ASP A 96 -0.27 19.66 3.86
N ARG A 97 -0.73 19.66 5.13
CA ARG A 97 -1.32 18.49 5.77
C ARG A 97 -2.60 18.03 5.05
N GLN A 98 -3.46 18.96 4.64
CA GLN A 98 -4.65 18.65 3.85
C GLN A 98 -4.31 18.06 2.48
N ARG A 99 -3.30 18.61 1.79
CA ARG A 99 -2.80 18.09 0.51
C ARG A 99 -2.27 16.66 0.67
N ILE A 100 -1.51 16.41 1.73
CA ILE A 100 -0.98 15.07 2.04
C ILE A 100 -2.10 14.10 2.40
N ALA A 101 -3.07 14.52 3.21
CA ALA A 101 -4.24 13.71 3.56
C ALA A 101 -4.98 13.25 2.30
N ARG A 102 -5.26 14.18 1.39
CA ARG A 102 -5.89 13.89 0.10
C ARG A 102 -5.04 12.95 -0.76
N PHE A 103 -3.72 13.17 -0.82
CA PHE A 103 -2.81 12.27 -1.54
C PHE A 103 -2.87 10.85 -0.98
N VAL A 104 -2.70 10.68 0.34
CA VAL A 104 -2.71 9.38 1.02
C VAL A 104 -4.04 8.66 0.86
N ALA A 105 -5.16 9.39 0.84
CA ALA A 105 -6.49 8.80 0.62
C ALA A 105 -6.62 7.99 -0.69
N HIS A 106 -5.80 8.27 -1.71
CA HIS A 106 -5.81 7.48 -2.95
C HIS A 106 -5.27 6.05 -2.79
N PHE A 107 -4.51 5.80 -1.72
CA PHE A 107 -3.86 4.51 -1.45
C PHE A 107 -4.64 3.68 -0.42
N GLU A 108 -5.62 4.30 0.26
CA GLU A 108 -6.28 3.76 1.44
C GLU A 108 -6.92 2.39 1.24
N ARG A 109 -7.69 2.24 0.15
CA ARG A 109 -8.41 1.00 -0.15
C ARG A 109 -7.48 -0.20 -0.19
N ILE A 110 -6.44 -0.13 -1.02
CA ILE A 110 -5.49 -1.24 -1.21
C ILE A 110 -4.71 -1.46 0.08
N THR A 111 -4.23 -0.40 0.73
CA THR A 111 -3.47 -0.54 1.97
C THR A 111 -4.28 -1.22 3.07
N ARG A 112 -5.52 -0.77 3.31
CA ARG A 112 -6.40 -1.40 4.30
C ARG A 112 -6.74 -2.84 3.93
N HIS A 113 -6.99 -3.13 2.65
CA HIS A 113 -7.24 -4.49 2.17
C HIS A 113 -6.06 -5.41 2.45
N MET A 114 -4.83 -4.98 2.11
CA MET A 114 -3.61 -5.72 2.41
C MET A 114 -3.46 -5.96 3.92
N MET A 115 -3.63 -4.92 4.75
CA MET A 115 -3.55 -5.05 6.22
C MET A 115 -4.58 -6.04 6.79
N ALA A 116 -5.74 -6.19 6.14
CA ALA A 116 -6.80 -7.10 6.55
C ALA A 116 -6.63 -8.55 6.07
N GLY A 117 -5.53 -8.88 5.37
CA GLY A 117 -5.33 -10.23 4.82
C GLY A 117 -5.38 -10.32 3.31
N GLY A 118 -5.78 -9.25 2.62
CA GLY A 118 -5.96 -9.18 1.17
C GLY A 118 -4.66 -9.12 0.37
N ARG A 119 -3.67 -9.95 0.70
CA ARG A 119 -2.35 -9.98 0.07
C ARG A 119 -1.74 -11.37 0.07
N ARG A 120 -0.87 -11.64 -0.89
CA ARG A 120 0.19 -12.65 -0.78
C ARG A 120 1.39 -12.04 -0.06
N ALA A 121 1.95 -12.78 0.89
CA ALA A 121 3.24 -12.50 1.50
C ALA A 121 3.85 -13.84 1.94
N ASP A 122 5.18 -13.97 1.88
CA ASP A 122 5.92 -15.11 2.40
C ASP A 122 6.55 -14.76 3.76
N THR A 123 6.80 -13.47 3.99
CA THR A 123 7.21 -12.94 5.28
C THR A 123 6.49 -11.64 5.58
N GLU A 124 5.91 -11.56 6.78
CA GLU A 124 5.31 -10.34 7.31
C GLU A 124 6.21 -9.76 8.40
N VAL A 125 6.50 -8.47 8.29
CA VAL A 125 7.23 -7.71 9.30
C VAL A 125 6.31 -6.64 9.83
N GLN A 126 5.91 -6.76 11.09
CA GLN A 126 5.11 -5.75 11.75
C GLN A 126 6.00 -4.62 12.26
N LEU A 127 5.55 -3.38 12.06
CA LEU A 127 6.22 -2.18 12.51
C LEU A 127 5.42 -1.48 13.61
N ASP A 128 6.10 -0.86 14.57
CA ASP A 128 5.49 0.13 15.47
C ASP A 128 5.38 1.51 14.80
N ALA A 129 4.76 2.49 15.49
CA ALA A 129 4.62 3.86 14.99
C ALA A 129 5.96 4.59 14.76
N ARG A 130 7.05 4.11 15.35
CA ARG A 130 8.42 4.62 15.17
C ARG A 130 9.20 3.87 14.10
N ARG A 131 8.55 2.96 13.36
CA ARG A 131 9.11 2.10 12.31
C ARG A 131 10.09 1.04 12.84
N ASN A 132 10.06 0.73 14.14
CA ASN A 132 10.81 -0.41 14.67
C ASN A 132 10.09 -1.71 14.34
N VAL A 133 10.84 -2.76 14.07
CA VAL A 133 10.29 -4.11 13.92
C VAL A 133 9.80 -4.62 15.27
N VAL A 134 8.52 -4.95 15.36
CA VAL A 134 7.93 -5.56 16.56
C VAL A 134 7.77 -7.07 16.43
N GLU A 135 7.57 -7.57 15.22
CA GLU A 135 7.37 -8.99 14.96
C GLU A 135 7.78 -9.33 13.53
N VAL A 136 8.34 -10.52 13.34
CA VAL A 136 8.58 -11.12 12.02
C VAL A 136 7.90 -12.49 12.00
N ARG A 137 7.03 -12.70 11.02
CA ARG A 137 6.37 -13.99 10.78
C ARG A 137 6.70 -14.49 9.39
N HIS A 138 7.09 -15.76 9.31
CA HIS A 138 7.18 -16.48 8.04
C HIS A 138 5.86 -17.19 7.80
N LEU A 139 5.22 -16.88 6.67
CA LEU A 139 3.99 -17.53 6.27
C LEU A 139 4.37 -18.79 5.49
N THR A 140 4.03 -19.95 6.05
CA THR A 140 4.13 -21.21 5.30
C THR A 140 3.05 -21.26 4.24
N ALA A 141 3.43 -21.60 3.01
CA ALA A 141 2.53 -21.89 1.90
C ALA A 141 1.57 -23.05 2.22
#